data_AF-A0A660YXI9-F1
#
_entry.id   AF-A0A660YXI9-F1
#
_cell.length_a   1.000
_cell.length_b   1.000
_cell.length_c   1.000
_cell.angle_alpha   90.00
_cell.angle_beta   90.00
_cell.angle_gamma   90.00
#
_symmetry.space_group_name_H-M   'P 1'
#
loop_
_entity.id
_entity.type
_entity.pdbx_description
1 polymer ?
#
loop_
_entity_poly.entity_id
_entity_poly.type
_entity_poly.pdbx_seq_one_letter_code
_entity_poly.pdbx_strand_id
1 'polypeptide(L)'
;LESPYPVNDPGECFIVAGIIEVDHKVWQLDPIQPNPQYRVTVGLCIDAEMNCTTGLERNRWFIECDTENTIYFSGDEAVKLTKYYTVKGRSDRMQLVVNYEVSIDGVSLKGMELRLPKKYHAEKTF
;
A
#
# COMPACT_ATOMS: atom_id res chain seq x y z
N LEU A 1 16.38 -12.64 -7.56
CA LEU A 1 16.55 -12.55 -6.11
C LEU A 1 15.43 -13.41 -5.59
N GLU A 2 15.75 -14.68 -5.39
CA GLU A 2 14.85 -15.59 -4.69
C GLU A 2 14.89 -15.18 -3.21
N SER A 3 13.73 -15.18 -2.56
CA SER A 3 13.67 -14.95 -1.12
C SER A 3 14.41 -16.09 -0.43
N PRO A 4 15.29 -15.79 0.55
CA PRO A 4 15.95 -16.84 1.34
C PRO A 4 14.98 -17.62 2.25
N TYR A 5 13.70 -17.22 2.31
CA TYR A 5 12.68 -17.85 3.12
C TYR A 5 11.80 -18.81 2.28
N PRO A 6 11.59 -20.06 2.73
CA PRO A 6 10.78 -21.04 2.02
C PRO A 6 9.32 -20.59 1.92
N VAL A 7 8.74 -20.72 0.72
CA VAL A 7 7.37 -20.27 0.43
C VAL A 7 6.30 -21.17 1.09
N ASN A 8 6.67 -22.32 1.68
CA ASN A 8 5.72 -23.39 2.02
C ASN A 8 6.03 -24.13 3.35
N ASP A 9 6.76 -23.53 4.29
CA ASP A 9 6.86 -24.14 5.62
C ASP A 9 5.75 -23.58 6.53
N PRO A 10 4.71 -24.36 6.90
CA PRO A 10 3.54 -23.86 7.62
C PRO A 10 3.85 -23.31 9.03
N GLY A 11 5.08 -23.45 9.52
CA GLY A 11 5.56 -22.85 10.77
C GLY A 11 6.13 -21.43 10.64
N GLU A 12 6.39 -20.95 9.43
CA GLU A 12 7.01 -19.63 9.20
C GLU A 12 5.98 -18.64 8.67
N CYS A 13 5.71 -17.59 9.44
CA CYS A 13 4.90 -16.47 8.98
C CYS A 13 5.53 -15.13 9.30
N PHE A 14 5.22 -14.15 8.46
CA PHE A 14 5.55 -12.76 8.70
C PHE A 14 4.38 -12.09 9.43
N ILE A 15 4.68 -11.46 10.55
CA ILE A 15 3.73 -10.66 11.32
C ILE A 15 4.08 -9.20 11.06
N VAL A 16 3.14 -8.46 10.50
CA VAL A 16 3.21 -6.99 10.36
C VAL A 16 2.30 -6.38 11.41
N ALA A 17 2.84 -5.51 12.25
CA ALA A 17 2.09 -4.80 13.29
C ALA A 17 2.49 -3.33 13.30
N GLY A 18 1.51 -2.44 13.35
CA GLY A 18 1.74 -1.00 13.27
C GLY A 18 0.45 -0.23 13.04
N ILE A 19 0.61 1.01 12.59
CA ILE A 19 -0.46 1.96 12.35
C ILE A 19 -0.45 2.36 10.88
N ILE A 20 -1.65 2.42 10.29
CA ILE A 20 -1.90 3.06 9.01
C ILE A 20 -2.83 4.24 9.31
N GLU A 21 -2.31 5.45 9.15
CA GLU A 21 -3.09 6.67 9.29
C GLU A 21 -3.62 7.10 7.93
N VAL A 22 -4.90 7.53 7.91
CA VAL A 22 -5.58 7.96 6.70
C VAL A 22 -6.17 9.36 6.96
N ASP A 23 -5.69 10.34 6.21
CA ASP A 23 -6.27 11.68 6.17
C ASP A 23 -7.12 11.81 4.90
N HIS A 24 -8.43 12.03 5.05
CA HIS A 24 -9.38 12.09 3.96
C HIS A 24 -10.05 13.46 3.93
N LYS A 25 -9.73 14.25 2.90
CA LYS A 25 -10.26 15.61 2.72
C LYS A 25 -10.99 15.70 1.39
N VAL A 26 -12.19 16.26 1.45
CA VAL A 26 -13.08 16.46 0.30
C VAL A 26 -13.28 17.95 0.07
N TRP A 27 -13.07 18.39 -1.16
CA TRP A 27 -13.41 19.73 -1.61
C TRP A 27 -14.43 19.62 -2.72
N GLN A 28 -15.56 20.28 -2.54
CA GLN A 28 -16.48 20.52 -3.62
C GLN A 28 -15.87 21.56 -4.57
N LEU A 29 -15.75 21.20 -5.84
CA LEU A 29 -15.35 22.12 -6.90
C LEU A 29 -16.61 22.84 -7.40
N ASP A 30 -16.45 24.11 -7.77
CA ASP A 30 -17.56 24.94 -8.27
C ASP A 30 -18.28 24.20 -9.41
N PRO A 31 -19.58 23.86 -9.28
CA PRO A 31 -20.23 22.94 -10.20
C PRO A 31 -20.34 23.56 -11.59
N ILE A 32 -19.49 23.12 -12.51
CA ILE A 32 -19.78 23.27 -13.94
C ILE A 32 -20.90 22.28 -14.24
N GLN A 33 -22.11 22.76 -14.53
CA GLN A 33 -23.23 21.91 -14.93
C GLN A 33 -22.80 20.91 -16.03
N PRO A 34 -23.25 19.64 -16.00
CA PRO A 34 -24.44 19.12 -15.29
C PRO A 34 -24.20 18.37 -13.96
N ASN A 35 -22.97 18.04 -13.57
CA ASN A 35 -22.71 17.16 -12.41
C ASN A 35 -21.81 17.80 -11.35
N PRO A 36 -22.02 17.52 -10.04
CA PRO A 36 -21.11 17.96 -9.00
C PRO A 36 -19.72 17.33 -9.19
N GLN A 37 -18.68 18.14 -8.97
CA GLN A 37 -17.30 17.70 -9.08
C GLN A 37 -16.65 17.80 -7.70
N TYR A 38 -15.95 16.75 -7.29
CA TYR A 38 -15.21 16.73 -6.03
C TYR A 38 -13.75 16.47 -6.29
N ARG A 39 -12.91 17.16 -5.53
CA ARG A 39 -11.51 16.81 -5.34
C ARG A 39 -11.42 16.11 -4.00
N VAL A 40 -10.81 14.93 -3.96
CA VAL A 40 -10.50 14.20 -2.74
C VAL A 40 -9.00 14.09 -2.63
N THR A 41 -8.44 14.44 -1.48
CA THR A 41 -7.03 14.20 -1.16
C THR A 41 -6.97 13.18 -0.03
N VAL A 42 -6.17 12.15 -0.28
CA VAL A 42 -5.92 11.05 0.65
C VAL A 42 -4.45 11.06 1.04
N GLY A 43 -4.17 11.42 2.29
CA GLY A 43 -2.89 11.20 2.96
C GLY A 43 -2.87 9.78 3.54
N LEU A 44 -1.83 9.01 3.23
CA LEU A 44 -1.61 7.66 3.74
C LEU A 44 -0.23 7.61 4.38
N CYS A 45 -0.20 7.53 5.70
CA CYS A 45 1.02 7.32 6.47
C CYS A 45 1.01 5.89 7.03
N ILE A 46 2.13 5.18 6.89
CA ILE A 46 2.32 3.88 7.53
C ILE A 46 3.55 3.94 8.41
N ASP A 47 3.42 3.40 9.61
CA ASP A 47 4.50 3.10 10.54
C ASP A 47 4.25 1.70 11.11
N ALA A 48 5.02 0.73 10.64
CA ALA A 48 4.85 -0.66 11.04
C ALA A 48 6.16 -1.43 11.15
N GLU A 49 6.17 -2.40 12.06
CA GLU A 49 7.21 -3.39 12.22
C GLU A 49 6.79 -4.71 11.59
N MET A 50 7.73 -5.38 10.93
CA MET A 50 7.57 -6.74 10.43
C MET A 50 8.56 -7.67 11.12
N ASN A 51 8.08 -8.83 11.56
CA ASN A 51 8.86 -9.87 12.20
C ASN A 51 8.58 -11.23 11.56
N CYS A 52 9.57 -12.13 11.59
CA CYS A 52 9.39 -13.55 11.26
C CYS A 52 9.14 -14.36 12.54
N THR A 53 8.23 -15.33 12.52
CA THR A 53 7.95 -16.20 13.68
C THR A 53 9.08 -17.15 14.04
N THR A 54 9.99 -17.45 13.09
CA THR A 54 11.14 -18.34 13.29
C THR A 54 12.43 -17.69 12.79
N GLY A 55 13.47 -17.75 13.63
CA GLY A 55 14.79 -17.21 13.35
C GLY A 55 15.56 -17.02 14.65
N LEU A 56 16.77 -17.58 14.72
CA LEU A 56 17.70 -17.47 15.86
C LEU A 56 18.07 -16.01 16.22
N GLU A 57 17.67 -15.05 15.40
CA GLU A 57 17.71 -13.63 15.65
C GLU A 57 16.34 -13.04 15.31
N ARG A 58 15.73 -12.28 16.24
CA ARG A 58 14.51 -11.50 16.01
C ARG A 58 14.82 -10.38 15.01
N ASN A 59 14.88 -10.72 13.73
CA ASN A 59 15.04 -9.74 12.66
C ASN A 59 13.76 -8.90 12.60
N ARG A 60 13.87 -7.67 13.11
CA ARG A 60 12.86 -6.63 12.98
C ARG A 60 13.13 -5.83 11.72
N TRP A 61 12.12 -5.72 10.88
CA TRP A 61 12.14 -4.85 9.71
C TRP A 61 11.07 -3.77 9.86
N PHE A 62 11.27 -2.64 9.18
CA PHE A 62 10.39 -1.48 9.32
C PHE A 62 9.73 -1.13 7.99
N ILE A 63 8.50 -0.67 8.06
CA ILE A 63 7.70 -0.23 6.94
C ILE A 63 7.23 1.18 7.29
N GLU A 64 7.85 2.17 6.66
CA GLU A 64 7.57 3.58 6.91
C GLU A 64 7.41 4.29 5.58
N CYS A 65 6.31 4.99 5.40
CA CYS A 65 6.06 5.79 4.21
C CYS A 65 4.94 6.79 4.46
N ASP A 66 5.09 7.97 3.88
CA ASP A 66 4.04 8.97 3.80
C ASP A 66 3.76 9.26 2.31
N THR A 67 2.49 9.21 1.92
CA THR A 67 2.07 9.51 0.55
C THR A 67 0.79 10.31 0.53
N GLU A 68 0.74 11.32 -0.33
CA GLU A 68 -0.48 12.06 -0.64
C GLU A 68 -0.97 11.70 -2.05
N ASN A 69 -2.28 11.56 -2.22
CA ASN A 69 -2.91 11.29 -3.51
C ASN A 69 -4.08 12.24 -3.69
N THR A 70 -4.22 12.82 -4.88
CA THR A 70 -5.38 13.63 -5.23
C THR A 70 -6.17 12.91 -6.33
N ILE A 71 -7.46 12.72 -6.10
CA ILE A 71 -8.40 12.01 -6.96
C ILE A 71 -9.57 12.95 -7.25
N TYR A 72 -10.07 12.96 -8.48
CA TYR A 72 -11.23 13.75 -8.88
C TYR A 72 -12.42 12.81 -9.11
N PHE A 73 -13.58 13.19 -8.57
CA PHE A 73 -14.82 12.43 -8.64
C PHE A 73 -15.89 13.24 -9.37
N SER A 74 -16.71 12.54 -10.14
CA SER A 74 -17.84 13.10 -10.91
C SER A 74 -19.22 12.64 -10.40
N GLY A 75 -19.25 11.98 -9.23
CA GLY A 75 -20.44 11.43 -8.56
C GLY A 75 -20.06 10.45 -7.45
N ASP A 76 -20.94 9.50 -7.13
CA ASP A 76 -20.77 8.48 -6.07
C ASP A 76 -19.86 7.30 -6.49
N GLU A 77 -18.88 7.55 -7.34
CA GLU A 77 -17.94 6.51 -7.76
C GLU A 77 -16.89 6.22 -6.67
N ALA A 78 -16.31 5.02 -6.71
CA ALA A 78 -15.21 4.63 -5.84
C ALA A 78 -14.00 4.25 -6.68
N VAL A 79 -12.82 4.76 -6.30
CA VAL A 79 -11.55 4.53 -7.00
C VAL A 79 -10.68 3.59 -6.19
N LYS A 80 -10.14 2.58 -6.85
CA LYS A 80 -9.15 1.67 -6.25
C LYS A 80 -7.78 2.33 -6.23
N LEU A 81 -7.16 2.38 -5.06
CA LEU A 81 -5.82 2.91 -4.85
C LEU A 81 -4.93 1.82 -4.24
N THR A 82 -3.93 1.37 -4.99
CA THR A 82 -2.94 0.41 -4.49
C THR A 82 -1.64 1.12 -4.12
N LYS A 83 -1.18 0.91 -2.89
CA LYS A 83 0.11 1.41 -2.39
C LYS A 83 1.08 0.29 -2.15
N TYR A 84 2.35 0.57 -2.44
CA TYR A 84 3.46 -0.35 -2.30
C TYR A 84 4.45 0.25 -1.31
N TYR A 85 4.56 -0.36 -0.14
CA TYR A 85 5.44 0.07 0.93
C TYR A 85 6.64 -0.88 1.00
N THR A 86 7.83 -0.37 0.73
CA THR A 86 9.05 -1.19 0.77
C THR A 86 9.42 -1.51 2.21
N VAL A 87 9.67 -2.78 2.49
CA VAL A 87 10.18 -3.24 3.79
C VAL A 87 11.66 -2.88 3.88
N LYS A 88 11.99 -1.96 4.80
CA LYS A 88 13.36 -1.49 5.05
C LYS A 88 14.16 -2.57 5.80
N GLY A 89 15.46 -2.65 5.52
CA GLY A 89 16.36 -3.62 6.16
C GLY A 89 16.37 -5.00 5.50
N ARG A 90 15.65 -5.21 4.39
CA ARG A 90 15.71 -6.43 3.58
C ARG A 90 16.39 -6.19 2.24
N SER A 91 17.22 -7.15 1.82
CA SER A 91 17.93 -7.12 0.53
C SER A 91 17.07 -7.61 -0.64
N ASP A 92 16.02 -8.38 -0.36
CA ASP A 92 15.10 -8.93 -1.36
C ASP A 92 14.05 -7.93 -1.86
N ARG A 93 14.05 -6.71 -1.30
CA ARG A 93 13.13 -5.62 -1.63
C ARG A 93 11.66 -5.99 -1.45
N MET A 94 11.35 -6.89 -0.51
CA MET A 94 9.97 -7.22 -0.15
C MET A 94 9.13 -5.94 0.08
N GLN A 95 7.85 -5.99 -0.31
CA GLN A 95 6.92 -4.88 -0.19
C GLN A 95 5.63 -5.35 0.49
N LEU A 96 5.08 -4.50 1.34
CA LEU A 96 3.69 -4.57 1.77
C LEU A 96 2.83 -3.84 0.74
N VAL A 97 1.94 -4.58 0.08
CA VAL A 97 0.96 -4.03 -0.85
C VAL A 97 -0.34 -3.82 -0.09
N VAL A 98 -0.85 -2.60 -0.13
CA VAL A 98 -2.09 -2.24 0.54
C VAL A 98 -3.07 -1.69 -0.49
N ASN A 99 -4.25 -2.30 -0.54
CA ASN A 99 -5.32 -1.95 -1.47
C ASN A 99 -6.40 -1.17 -0.72
N TYR A 100 -6.64 0.06 -1.15
CA TYR A 100 -7.68 0.94 -0.65
C TYR A 100 -8.76 1.14 -1.70
N GLU A 101 -9.97 1.41 -1.24
CA GLU A 101 -11.05 1.97 -2.03
C GLU A 101 -11.36 3.35 -1.47
N VAL A 102 -11.34 4.37 -2.32
CA VAL A 102 -11.56 5.77 -1.97
C VAL A 102 -12.85 6.23 -2.63
N SER A 103 -13.75 6.82 -1.87
CA SER A 103 -14.95 7.52 -2.36
C SER A 103 -15.04 8.89 -1.70
N ILE A 104 -16.08 9.65 -2.04
CA ILE A 104 -16.40 10.92 -1.36
C ILE A 104 -16.73 10.74 0.13
N ASP A 105 -17.15 9.55 0.54
CA ASP A 105 -17.58 9.26 1.92
C ASP A 105 -16.41 8.83 2.81
N GLY A 106 -15.29 8.40 2.20
CA GLY A 106 -14.13 7.98 2.96
C GLY A 106 -13.23 6.98 2.23
N VAL A 107 -12.41 6.32 3.03
CA VAL A 107 -11.40 5.36 2.56
C VAL A 107 -11.61 4.03 3.27
N SER A 108 -11.69 2.95 2.50
CA SER A 108 -11.86 1.59 2.99
C SER A 108 -10.62 0.76 2.65
N LEU A 109 -10.05 0.10 3.66
CA LEU A 109 -8.99 -0.90 3.46
C LEU A 109 -9.61 -2.19 2.92
N LYS A 110 -9.19 -2.61 1.72
CA LYS A 110 -9.73 -3.81 1.04
C LYS A 110 -8.84 -5.03 1.15
N GLY A 111 -7.54 -4.84 1.33
CA GLY A 111 -6.63 -5.98 1.47
C GLY A 111 -5.18 -5.56 1.67
N MET A 112 -4.42 -6.48 2.25
CA MET A 112 -3.00 -6.35 2.52
C MET A 112 -2.31 -7.65 2.13
N GLU A 113 -1.18 -7.55 1.42
CA GLU A 113 -0.37 -8.71 1.08
C GLU A 113 1.12 -8.36 1.11
N LEU A 114 1.95 -9.33 1.48
CA LEU A 114 3.39 -9.23 1.31
C LEU A 114 3.77 -9.79 -0.05
N ARG A 115 4.57 -9.03 -0.79
CA ARG A 115 4.99 -9.40 -2.15
C ARG A 115 6.48 -9.20 -2.33
N LEU A 116 7.10 -10.14 -3.03
CA LEU A 116 8.43 -9.94 -3.62
C LEU A 116 8.27 -9.23 -4.98
N PRO A 117 9.04 -8.16 -5.25
CA PRO A 117 8.95 -7.45 -6.51
C PRO A 117 9.32 -8.40 -7.66
N LYS A 118 8.45 -8.47 -8.67
CA LYS A 118 8.72 -9.24 -9.89
C LYS A 118 9.83 -8.54 -10.65
N LYS A 119 10.88 -9.28 -11.04
CA LYS A 119 11.87 -8.77 -12.00
C LYS A 119 11.22 -8.76 -13.38
N TYR A 120 11.09 -7.59 -13.97
CA TYR A 120 10.75 -7.45 -15.38
C TYR A 120 12.04 -7.25 -16.17
N HIS A 121 12.34 -8.16 -17.09
CA HIS A 121 13.32 -7.91 -18.15
C HIS A 121 12.55 -7.32 -19.33
N ALA A 122 12.87 -6.08 -19.70
CA ALA A 122 12.47 -5.54 -20.99
C ALA A 122 13.59 -5.89 -21.98
N GLU A 123 13.31 -6.76 -22.94
CA GLU A 123 14.18 -6.93 -24.09
C GLU A 123 14.10 -5.65 -24.91
N LYS A 124 15.23 -4.98 -25.08
CA LYS A 124 15.34 -3.80 -25.95
C LYS A 124 15.46 -4.31 -27.38
N THR A 125 14.36 -4.32 -28.12
CA THR A 125 14.37 -4.56 -29.57
C THR A 125 14.96 -3.32 -30.26
N PHE A 126 16.03 -3.53 -31.04
CA PHE A 126 16.63 -2.50 -31.92
C PHE A 126 16.03 -2.58 -33.31
#